data_AF-A0A2L2N9C9-F1
#
_entry.id   AF-A0A2L2N9C9-F1
#
_cell.length_a   1.000
_cell.length_b   1.000
_cell.length_c   1.000
_cell.angle_alpha   90.00
_cell.angle_beta   90.00
_cell.angle_gamma   90.00
#
_symmetry.space_group_name_H-M   'P 1'
#
loop_
_entity.id
_entity.type
_entity.pdbx_description
1 polymer ?
#
loop_
_entity_poly.entity_id
_entity_poly.type
_entity_poly.pdbx_seq_one_letter_code
_entity_poly.pdbx_strand_id
1 'polypeptide(L)'
;MSQMSLFEVPTEFQDRLEQLKEAGLNRTQAELLLQVELGFALMEYLELDDEPVTAPWAILSGMPLRHPHLQNLNEMERRAIANTRQIVPFSARFAWLGALRSYLRIPLDWRNYHEFTPQNWDSYIINAAKNLRHQIHQDLYERCLNTNLDFRLRKVKRVEAGTTYQFEAKTGEETVIVPVRFTQQQVRNAQVQRLPWFTTTRSRASFSLRISDLELDAAWIDEREETLARQYGWEQTARGHWVARFRKINFHKVQENGTLFPQEEQILELDGFTNIAGMVASGKTTVSQLFSVNVVRHHCDRRITLVVSDVQSAIKLANQINWWFCNDPENDDPVAVPILGRSKRDAHLQSFSASKDYQEHRQRGQPHWGERWLGTACPLQGQLKERDFIQLLDGKALKAGIEPCHILKKMPKSDRSKRRKNLGSSYLCPFFDKCPSQQVYRDMPNARVWITTPGAMAMAGLPRHLDLRPIKIGELVNEQSDFVVFDEIETIIKWFDDTYAEEVVLTDGGNSGVFDDIGVKTEQFSKTNRVMPPSTQRWTGAERDAQKAITATLTLLDKQVGHQFLRKWVKRGYFTPNSLLFKFARRLAGLEEFEPSDTSEAVSRANTRLVQPIVRYFDALLNEDDPFRLL
;
A
#
# COMPACT_ATOMS: atom_id res chain seq x y z
N MET A 1 -13.29 -5.79 -9.39
CA MET A 1 -12.99 -5.61 -7.96
C MET A 1 -13.83 -4.46 -7.47
N SER A 2 -14.78 -4.67 -6.54
CA SER A 2 -15.36 -3.54 -5.81
C SER A 2 -14.20 -2.97 -4.99
N GLN A 3 -13.68 -1.81 -5.38
CA GLN A 3 -12.84 -1.00 -4.49
C GLN A 3 -13.74 -0.74 -3.27
N MET A 4 -13.57 -1.54 -2.22
CA MET A 4 -14.25 -1.30 -0.97
C MET A 4 -13.56 -0.08 -0.38
N SER A 5 -14.21 1.08 -0.45
CA SER A 5 -13.79 2.30 0.24
C SER A 5 -13.45 1.98 1.70
N LEU A 6 -12.45 2.66 2.25
CA LEU A 6 -12.05 2.49 3.65
C LEU A 6 -13.13 3.01 4.62
N PHE A 7 -13.94 3.95 4.13
CA PHE A 7 -14.95 4.67 4.88
C PHE A 7 -16.36 4.32 4.42
N GLU A 8 -17.33 4.46 5.33
CA GLU A 8 -18.75 4.41 4.99
C GLU A 8 -19.17 5.71 4.30
N VAL A 9 -20.00 5.56 3.29
CA VAL A 9 -20.61 6.70 2.62
C VAL A 9 -21.65 7.31 3.57
N PRO A 10 -21.78 8.65 3.68
CA PRO A 10 -22.73 9.29 4.58
C PRO A 10 -24.14 8.73 4.44
N THR A 11 -24.87 8.59 5.57
CA THR A 11 -26.23 8.03 5.59
C THR A 11 -27.16 8.77 4.64
N GLU A 12 -27.05 10.09 4.58
CA GLU A 12 -27.85 10.95 3.70
C GLU A 12 -27.65 10.65 2.21
N PHE A 13 -26.42 10.29 1.81
CA PHE A 13 -26.13 9.88 0.44
C PHE A 13 -26.77 8.53 0.13
N GLN A 14 -26.76 7.60 1.09
CA GLN A 14 -27.43 6.30 0.95
C GLN A 14 -28.96 6.46 0.88
N ASP A 15 -29.54 7.31 1.74
CA ASP A 15 -30.96 7.61 1.77
C ASP A 15 -31.41 8.25 0.45
N ARG A 16 -30.63 9.22 -0.07
CA ARG A 16 -30.93 9.84 -1.37
C ARG A 16 -30.83 8.84 -2.52
N LEU A 17 -29.87 7.93 -2.47
CA LEU A 17 -29.72 6.87 -3.46
C LEU A 17 -30.92 5.92 -3.46
N GLU A 18 -31.50 5.59 -2.30
CA GLU A 18 -32.72 4.80 -2.20
C GLU A 18 -33.96 5.59 -2.69
N GLN A 19 -34.09 6.87 -2.37
CA GLN A 19 -35.16 7.73 -2.89
C GLN A 19 -35.16 7.82 -4.42
N LEU A 20 -33.98 8.01 -5.04
CA LEU A 20 -33.85 8.06 -6.50
C LEU A 20 -34.24 6.72 -7.16
N LYS A 21 -33.99 5.60 -6.47
CA LYS A 21 -34.42 4.28 -6.92
C LYS A 21 -35.93 4.12 -6.88
N GLU A 22 -36.55 4.54 -5.78
CA GLU A 22 -38.01 4.55 -5.65
C GLU A 22 -38.68 5.45 -6.70
N ALA A 23 -38.03 6.55 -7.06
CA ALA A 23 -38.48 7.48 -8.08
C ALA A 23 -38.27 6.99 -9.54
N GLY A 24 -37.73 5.78 -9.73
CA GLY A 24 -37.67 5.09 -11.03
C GLY A 24 -36.29 5.05 -11.69
N LEU A 25 -35.24 5.59 -11.05
CA LEU A 25 -33.88 5.53 -11.57
C LEU A 25 -33.21 4.20 -11.16
N ASN A 26 -32.45 3.57 -12.05
CA ASN A 26 -31.77 2.33 -11.64
C ASN A 26 -30.65 2.65 -10.62
N ARG A 27 -30.31 1.68 -9.74
CA ARG A 27 -29.33 1.91 -8.65
C ARG A 27 -28.00 2.47 -9.17
N THR A 28 -27.49 1.88 -10.24
CA THR A 28 -26.21 2.26 -10.85
C THR A 28 -26.23 3.66 -11.47
N GLN A 29 -27.35 4.09 -12.03
CA GLN A 29 -27.56 5.43 -12.58
C GLN A 29 -27.70 6.44 -11.46
N ALA A 30 -28.43 6.12 -10.38
CA ALA A 30 -28.54 6.96 -9.20
C ALA A 30 -27.18 7.18 -8.53
N GLU A 31 -26.40 6.10 -8.36
CA GLU A 31 -25.05 6.19 -7.80
C GLU A 31 -24.13 7.02 -8.70
N LEU A 32 -24.13 6.75 -10.01
CA LEU A 32 -23.34 7.50 -10.98
C LEU A 32 -23.73 8.99 -11.03
N LEU A 33 -25.02 9.31 -11.00
CA LEU A 33 -25.54 10.68 -10.97
C LEU A 33 -24.92 11.44 -9.80
N LEU A 34 -25.10 10.91 -8.59
CA LEU A 34 -24.61 11.56 -7.37
C LEU A 34 -23.08 11.64 -7.33
N GLN A 35 -22.36 10.62 -7.83
CA GLN A 35 -20.89 10.62 -7.85
C GLN A 35 -20.29 11.63 -8.82
N VAL A 36 -20.85 11.77 -10.03
CA VAL A 36 -20.36 12.75 -11.02
C VAL A 36 -20.65 14.16 -10.54
N GLU A 37 -21.87 14.45 -10.07
CA GLU A 37 -22.22 15.77 -9.58
C GLU A 37 -21.47 16.15 -8.30
N LEU A 38 -21.18 15.20 -7.41
CA LEU A 38 -20.29 15.44 -6.26
C LEU A 38 -18.86 15.80 -6.70
N GLY A 39 -18.37 15.20 -7.78
CA GLY A 39 -17.08 15.56 -8.38
C GLY A 39 -17.06 17.00 -8.89
N PHE A 40 -18.15 17.48 -9.50
CA PHE A 40 -18.28 18.88 -9.90
C PHE A 40 -18.45 19.82 -8.70
N ALA A 41 -19.27 19.45 -7.72
CA ALA A 41 -19.44 20.22 -6.49
C ALA A 41 -18.12 20.38 -5.72
N LEU A 42 -17.24 19.39 -5.75
CA LEU A 42 -15.88 19.53 -5.21
C LEU A 42 -15.09 20.62 -5.96
N MET A 43 -15.13 20.64 -7.29
CA MET A 43 -14.40 21.66 -8.07
C MET A 43 -14.93 23.06 -7.75
N GLU A 44 -16.24 23.24 -7.64
CA GLU A 44 -16.86 24.50 -7.20
C GLU A 44 -16.42 24.89 -5.79
N TYR A 45 -16.41 23.94 -4.85
CA TYR A 45 -15.97 24.20 -3.47
C TYR A 45 -14.49 24.61 -3.38
N LEU A 46 -13.66 24.16 -4.32
CA LEU A 46 -12.24 24.52 -4.41
C LEU A 46 -11.98 25.76 -5.27
N GLU A 47 -13.03 26.42 -5.79
CA GLU A 47 -12.92 27.54 -6.74
C GLU A 47 -12.15 27.16 -8.02
N LEU A 48 -12.41 25.96 -8.54
CA LEU A 48 -11.85 25.40 -9.78
C LEU A 48 -12.95 25.04 -10.79
N ASP A 49 -14.10 25.69 -10.71
CA ASP A 49 -15.26 25.46 -11.58
C ASP A 49 -15.16 26.16 -12.94
N ASP A 50 -14.14 26.99 -13.13
CA ASP A 50 -13.71 27.54 -14.43
C ASP A 50 -12.88 26.54 -15.26
N GLU A 51 -12.53 25.39 -14.69
CA GLU A 51 -11.87 24.29 -15.39
C GLU A 51 -12.86 23.45 -16.24
N PRO A 52 -12.36 22.69 -17.24
CA PRO A 52 -13.19 21.82 -18.04
C PRO A 52 -13.89 20.72 -17.23
N VAL A 53 -15.04 20.23 -17.73
CA VAL A 53 -15.74 19.06 -17.14
C VAL A 53 -14.88 17.80 -17.08
N THR A 54 -13.75 17.77 -17.78
CA THR A 54 -12.76 16.69 -17.74
C THR A 54 -11.74 16.81 -16.62
N ALA A 55 -11.66 17.93 -15.90
CA ALA A 55 -10.65 18.17 -14.87
C ALA A 55 -10.78 17.33 -13.57
N PRO A 56 -11.98 16.93 -13.07
CA PRO A 56 -12.13 16.37 -11.72
C PRO A 56 -11.24 15.16 -11.41
N TRP A 57 -10.96 14.27 -12.39
CA TRP A 57 -10.09 13.12 -12.14
C TRP A 57 -8.69 13.52 -11.67
N ALA A 58 -8.19 14.69 -12.08
CA ALA A 58 -6.86 15.16 -11.70
C ALA A 58 -6.79 15.44 -10.20
N ILE A 59 -7.82 16.06 -9.62
CA ILE A 59 -7.96 16.24 -8.17
C ILE A 59 -8.18 14.89 -7.48
N LEU A 60 -9.01 14.01 -8.04
CA LEU A 60 -9.30 12.70 -7.44
C LEU A 60 -8.09 11.74 -7.48
N SER A 61 -7.15 11.94 -8.40
CA SER A 61 -5.98 11.08 -8.61
C SER A 61 -4.98 11.10 -7.46
N GLY A 62 -4.88 12.19 -6.70
CA GLY A 62 -3.78 12.35 -5.73
C GLY A 62 -2.51 12.95 -6.31
N MET A 63 -2.45 13.19 -7.62
CA MET A 63 -1.25 13.74 -8.24
C MET A 63 -0.93 15.14 -7.71
N PRO A 64 0.36 15.44 -7.41
CA PRO A 64 0.78 16.76 -7.01
C PRO A 64 0.67 17.71 -8.21
N LEU A 65 -0.42 18.46 -8.28
CA LEU A 65 -0.65 19.47 -9.30
C LEU A 65 -0.08 20.81 -8.84
N ARG A 66 0.70 21.46 -9.71
CA ARG A 66 1.19 22.82 -9.46
C ARG A 66 0.08 23.82 -9.80
N HIS A 67 -0.84 24.02 -8.86
CA HIS A 67 -1.88 25.04 -8.94
C HIS A 67 -1.86 25.92 -7.67
N PRO A 68 -1.91 27.26 -7.78
CA PRO A 68 -1.82 28.14 -6.61
C PRO A 68 -2.85 27.83 -5.51
N HIS A 69 -4.09 27.53 -5.88
CA HIS A 69 -5.15 27.17 -4.91
C HIS A 69 -4.87 25.81 -4.25
N LEU A 70 -4.33 24.84 -4.98
CA LEU A 70 -4.05 23.50 -4.45
C LEU A 70 -2.82 23.46 -3.54
N GLN A 71 -1.91 24.45 -3.65
CA GLN A 71 -0.74 24.56 -2.77
C GLN A 71 -1.11 25.06 -1.37
N ASN A 72 -2.18 25.85 -1.25
CA ASN A 72 -2.57 26.54 -0.02
C ASN A 72 -3.88 26.01 0.59
N LEU A 73 -4.17 24.72 0.40
CA LEU A 73 -5.42 24.14 0.90
C LEU A 73 -5.51 24.17 2.43
N ASN A 74 -6.63 24.66 2.94
CA ASN A 74 -7.00 24.60 4.35
C ASN A 74 -7.47 23.19 4.76
N GLU A 75 -7.71 22.96 6.05
CA GLU A 75 -8.08 21.63 6.55
C GLU A 75 -9.44 21.14 6.02
N MET A 76 -10.41 22.04 5.83
CA MET A 76 -11.74 21.70 5.31
C MET A 76 -11.68 21.30 3.83
N GLU A 77 -10.89 22.01 3.02
CA GLU A 77 -10.67 21.68 1.61
C GLU A 77 -9.94 20.34 1.44
N ARG A 78 -8.92 20.09 2.26
CA ARG A 78 -8.24 18.78 2.29
C ARG A 78 -9.20 17.66 2.65
N ARG A 79 -10.11 17.90 3.60
CA ARG A 79 -11.17 16.96 3.99
C ARG A 79 -12.16 16.73 2.85
N ALA A 80 -12.60 17.79 2.17
CA ALA A 80 -13.50 17.71 1.02
C ALA A 80 -12.90 16.84 -0.10
N ILE A 81 -11.63 17.04 -0.44
CA ILE A 81 -10.92 16.19 -1.42
C ILE A 81 -10.86 14.73 -0.94
N ALA A 82 -10.51 14.50 0.33
CA ALA A 82 -10.42 13.16 0.90
C ALA A 82 -11.76 12.43 0.87
N ASN A 83 -12.85 13.11 1.26
CA ASN A 83 -14.21 12.56 1.26
C ASN A 83 -14.65 12.19 -0.16
N THR A 84 -14.48 13.10 -1.11
CA THR A 84 -14.87 12.85 -2.50
C THR A 84 -14.08 11.68 -3.09
N ARG A 85 -12.78 11.53 -2.78
CA ARG A 85 -12.00 10.34 -3.20
C ARG A 85 -12.53 9.03 -2.64
N GLN A 86 -13.18 9.03 -1.48
CA GLN A 86 -13.80 7.82 -0.91
C GLN A 86 -15.15 7.48 -1.57
N ILE A 87 -15.87 8.48 -2.06
CA ILE A 87 -17.23 8.33 -2.60
C ILE A 87 -17.21 8.17 -4.13
N VAL A 88 -16.29 8.86 -4.81
CA VAL A 88 -16.19 8.96 -6.28
C VAL A 88 -15.00 8.13 -6.79
N PRO A 89 -15.23 6.96 -7.40
CA PRO A 89 -14.16 6.00 -7.73
C PRO A 89 -13.46 6.29 -9.08
N PHE A 90 -13.53 7.52 -9.57
CA PHE A 90 -13.15 7.89 -10.95
C PHE A 90 -11.84 8.68 -11.00
N SER A 91 -10.80 8.21 -10.30
CA SER A 91 -9.51 8.88 -10.15
C SER A 91 -8.60 8.84 -11.40
N ALA A 92 -9.00 8.12 -12.45
CA ALA A 92 -8.28 8.05 -13.72
C ALA A 92 -9.05 8.74 -14.85
N ARG A 93 -8.34 9.44 -15.75
CA ARG A 93 -8.94 10.18 -16.88
C ARG A 93 -9.97 9.34 -17.66
N PHE A 94 -9.60 8.13 -18.08
CA PHE A 94 -10.51 7.27 -18.84
C PHE A 94 -11.73 6.81 -18.04
N ALA A 95 -11.58 6.54 -16.73
CA ALA A 95 -12.69 6.17 -15.86
C ALA A 95 -13.68 7.35 -15.71
N TRP A 96 -13.17 8.56 -15.50
CA TRP A 96 -13.96 9.79 -15.44
C TRP A 96 -14.70 10.08 -16.76
N LEU A 97 -14.00 10.03 -17.89
CA LEU A 97 -14.63 10.22 -19.21
C LEU A 97 -15.71 9.16 -19.50
N GLY A 98 -15.48 7.91 -19.07
CA GLY A 98 -16.48 6.84 -19.12
C GLY A 98 -17.71 7.13 -18.24
N ALA A 99 -17.50 7.69 -17.05
CA ALA A 99 -18.55 8.12 -16.14
C ALA A 99 -19.36 9.28 -16.74
N LEU A 100 -18.72 10.30 -17.31
CA LEU A 100 -19.41 11.42 -17.99
C LEU A 100 -20.28 10.96 -19.16
N ARG A 101 -19.77 10.06 -20.01
CA ARG A 101 -20.56 9.47 -21.11
C ARG A 101 -21.79 8.72 -20.60
N SER A 102 -21.66 8.04 -19.48
CA SER A 102 -22.76 7.29 -18.86
C SER A 102 -23.76 8.23 -18.16
N TYR A 103 -23.27 9.31 -17.56
CA TYR A 103 -24.06 10.37 -16.93
C TYR A 103 -24.93 11.10 -17.96
N LEU A 104 -24.42 11.41 -19.15
CA LEU A 104 -25.22 12.01 -20.23
C LEU A 104 -26.37 11.14 -20.73
N ARG A 105 -26.34 9.81 -20.48
CA ARG A 105 -27.44 8.89 -20.81
C ARG A 105 -28.58 8.93 -19.79
N ILE A 106 -28.37 9.57 -18.64
CA ILE A 106 -29.42 9.77 -17.62
C ILE A 106 -30.38 10.85 -18.15
N PRO A 107 -31.71 10.69 -18.01
CA PRO A 107 -32.66 11.70 -18.50
C PRO A 107 -32.37 13.08 -17.92
N LEU A 108 -32.60 14.12 -18.73
CA LEU A 108 -32.26 15.51 -18.38
C LEU A 108 -32.94 15.98 -17.09
N ASP A 109 -34.14 15.46 -16.80
CA ASP A 109 -34.93 15.85 -15.63
C ASP A 109 -34.29 15.45 -14.30
N TRP A 110 -33.27 14.59 -14.29
CA TRP A 110 -32.56 14.17 -13.08
C TRP A 110 -31.24 14.92 -12.82
N ARG A 111 -30.76 15.68 -13.82
CA ARG A 111 -29.39 16.18 -13.85
C ARG A 111 -29.31 17.67 -13.51
N ASN A 112 -28.33 18.04 -12.69
CA ASN A 112 -27.96 19.44 -12.47
C ASN A 112 -26.94 19.96 -13.49
N TYR A 113 -26.26 19.07 -14.25
CA TYR A 113 -25.29 19.48 -15.26
C TYR A 113 -25.62 18.87 -16.62
N HIS A 114 -25.65 19.66 -17.68
CA HIS A 114 -26.08 19.15 -18.99
C HIS A 114 -25.57 19.88 -20.25
N GLU A 115 -24.98 21.06 -20.14
CA GLU A 115 -24.51 21.81 -21.32
C GLU A 115 -23.13 21.34 -21.81
N PHE A 116 -22.98 20.03 -22.06
CA PHE A 116 -21.76 19.46 -22.64
C PHE A 116 -22.02 18.21 -23.46
N THR A 117 -21.14 17.95 -24.44
CA THR A 117 -21.28 16.83 -25.39
C THR A 117 -19.98 16.05 -25.58
N PRO A 118 -20.05 14.77 -26.00
CA PRO A 118 -18.87 13.93 -26.14
C PRO A 118 -17.85 14.32 -27.21
N GLN A 119 -18.20 15.25 -28.10
CA GLN A 119 -17.38 15.63 -29.24
C GLN A 119 -16.23 16.57 -28.85
N ASN A 120 -16.37 17.35 -27.77
CA ASN A 120 -15.35 18.33 -27.37
C ASN A 120 -15.34 18.60 -25.86
N TRP A 121 -15.01 17.57 -25.08
CA TRP A 121 -15.09 17.63 -23.61
C TRP A 121 -14.30 18.78 -22.97
N ASP A 122 -13.11 19.08 -23.50
CA ASP A 122 -12.20 20.06 -22.91
C ASP A 122 -12.64 21.52 -23.16
N SER A 123 -13.65 21.75 -24.00
CA SER A 123 -14.20 23.09 -24.27
C SER A 123 -15.39 23.46 -23.38
N TYR A 124 -15.91 22.52 -22.57
CA TYR A 124 -17.05 22.77 -21.69
C TYR A 124 -16.57 22.98 -20.26
N ILE A 125 -16.90 24.15 -19.70
CA ILE A 125 -16.54 24.56 -18.34
C ILE A 125 -17.60 24.08 -17.34
N ILE A 126 -17.18 23.66 -16.15
CA ILE A 126 -18.06 23.08 -15.12
C ILE A 126 -19.18 24.05 -14.72
N ASN A 127 -18.84 25.29 -14.39
CA ASN A 127 -19.83 26.29 -13.97
C ASN A 127 -20.85 26.58 -15.09
N ALA A 128 -20.39 26.75 -16.32
CA ALA A 128 -21.26 26.98 -17.47
C ALA A 128 -22.21 25.79 -17.73
N ALA A 129 -21.77 24.57 -17.42
CA ALA A 129 -22.58 23.37 -17.54
C ALA A 129 -23.67 23.23 -16.47
N LYS A 130 -23.60 24.02 -15.38
CA LYS A 130 -24.48 23.92 -14.22
C LYS A 130 -25.83 24.59 -14.48
N ASN A 131 -26.88 23.85 -14.21
CA ASN A 131 -28.26 24.33 -14.15
C ASN A 131 -28.95 23.63 -12.98
N LEU A 132 -29.07 24.36 -11.87
CA LEU A 132 -29.49 23.81 -10.59
C LEU A 132 -30.99 23.48 -10.59
N ARG A 133 -31.34 22.26 -11.00
CA ARG A 133 -32.71 21.72 -11.03
C ARG A 133 -33.10 21.06 -9.72
N HIS A 134 -32.13 20.47 -9.01
CA HIS A 134 -32.32 19.69 -7.78
C HIS A 134 -31.49 20.27 -6.65
N GLN A 135 -32.02 21.28 -5.94
CA GLN A 135 -31.37 21.87 -4.76
C GLN A 135 -30.98 20.82 -3.71
N ILE A 136 -31.83 19.79 -3.53
CA ILE A 136 -31.58 18.70 -2.58
C ILE A 136 -30.27 17.95 -2.86
N HIS A 137 -29.82 17.89 -4.12
CA HIS A 137 -28.53 17.30 -4.48
C HIS A 137 -27.38 18.21 -4.07
N GLN A 138 -27.48 19.52 -4.31
CA GLN A 138 -26.45 20.48 -3.90
C GLN A 138 -26.23 20.47 -2.39
N ASP A 139 -27.33 20.53 -1.61
CA ASP A 139 -27.25 20.48 -0.15
C ASP A 139 -26.64 19.16 0.35
N LEU A 140 -26.92 18.05 -0.35
CA LEU A 140 -26.30 16.75 -0.07
C LEU A 140 -24.79 16.79 -0.34
N TYR A 141 -24.36 17.38 -1.46
CA TYR A 141 -22.95 17.45 -1.82
C TYR A 141 -22.16 18.29 -0.81
N GLU A 142 -22.67 19.45 -0.42
CA GLU A 142 -22.04 20.30 0.61
C GLU A 142 -21.87 19.54 1.94
N ARG A 143 -22.87 18.75 2.36
CA ARG A 143 -22.76 17.91 3.55
C ARG A 143 -21.72 16.80 3.37
N CYS A 144 -21.69 16.13 2.22
CA CYS A 144 -20.70 15.10 1.90
C CYS A 144 -19.26 15.65 1.92
N LEU A 145 -19.04 16.87 1.42
CA LEU A 145 -17.71 17.50 1.40
C LEU A 145 -17.20 17.83 2.81
N ASN A 146 -18.08 18.20 3.73
CA ASN A 146 -17.70 18.69 5.06
C ASN A 146 -17.76 17.65 6.20
N THR A 147 -18.46 16.53 5.99
CA THR A 147 -18.68 15.50 7.03
C THR A 147 -17.38 14.77 7.41
N ASN A 148 -17.27 14.33 8.67
CA ASN A 148 -16.24 13.37 9.06
C ASN A 148 -16.72 11.96 8.71
N LEU A 149 -16.06 11.29 7.77
CA LEU A 149 -16.44 9.94 7.37
C LEU A 149 -16.00 8.91 8.42
N ASP A 150 -16.93 8.02 8.77
CA ASP A 150 -16.64 6.90 9.65
C ASP A 150 -15.95 5.75 8.89
N PHE A 151 -15.03 5.05 9.56
CA PHE A 151 -14.43 3.85 9.00
C PHE A 151 -15.47 2.76 8.82
N ARG A 152 -15.40 2.08 7.67
CA ARG A 152 -16.20 0.88 7.44
C ARG A 152 -15.73 -0.27 8.31
N LEU A 153 -16.50 -0.62 9.33
CA LEU A 153 -16.10 -1.66 10.27
C LEU A 153 -16.24 -3.07 9.68
N ARG A 154 -15.19 -3.89 9.85
CA ARG A 154 -15.20 -5.30 9.47
C ARG A 154 -16.15 -6.08 10.36
N LYS A 155 -17.04 -6.87 9.77
CA LYS A 155 -17.89 -7.80 10.50
C LYS A 155 -17.09 -9.02 10.96
N VAL A 156 -17.20 -9.36 12.25
CA VAL A 156 -16.54 -10.52 12.86
C VAL A 156 -17.55 -11.44 13.53
N LYS A 157 -17.27 -12.75 13.53
CA LYS A 157 -18.04 -13.73 14.29
C LYS A 157 -17.13 -14.40 15.31
N ARG A 158 -17.68 -14.70 16.48
CA ARG A 158 -16.97 -15.39 17.57
C ARG A 158 -17.36 -16.86 17.63
N VAL A 159 -16.42 -17.71 18.02
CA VAL A 159 -16.70 -19.14 18.18
C VAL A 159 -17.69 -19.42 19.31
N GLU A 160 -18.46 -20.48 19.16
CA GLU A 160 -19.42 -20.97 20.14
C GLU A 160 -18.90 -22.25 20.79
N ALA A 161 -19.17 -22.43 22.08
CA ALA A 161 -18.80 -23.64 22.79
C ALA A 161 -19.58 -24.86 22.26
N GLY A 162 -18.95 -26.04 22.29
CA GLY A 162 -19.57 -27.29 21.84
C GLY A 162 -19.75 -27.42 20.31
N THR A 163 -19.53 -26.36 19.53
CA THR A 163 -19.54 -26.42 18.06
C THR A 163 -18.16 -26.84 17.53
N THR A 164 -18.14 -27.68 16.49
CA THR A 164 -16.89 -28.06 15.80
C THR A 164 -16.58 -27.04 14.71
N TYR A 165 -15.37 -26.49 14.78
CA TYR A 165 -14.79 -25.63 13.77
C TYR A 165 -13.67 -26.37 13.05
N GLN A 166 -13.22 -25.82 11.93
CA GLN A 166 -12.09 -26.33 11.17
C GLN A 166 -11.24 -25.19 10.61
N PHE A 167 -9.98 -25.48 10.35
CA PHE A 167 -9.10 -24.62 9.56
C PHE A 167 -8.24 -25.45 8.62
N GLU A 168 -7.72 -24.79 7.59
CA GLU A 168 -6.79 -25.39 6.63
C GLU A 168 -5.37 -25.13 7.12
N ALA A 169 -4.56 -26.17 7.22
CA ALA A 169 -3.13 -26.08 7.52
C ALA A 169 -2.34 -26.65 6.34
N LYS A 170 -1.16 -26.07 6.06
CA LYS A 170 -0.26 -26.58 5.03
C LYS A 170 0.84 -27.42 5.70
N THR A 171 0.93 -28.70 5.32
CA THR A 171 1.95 -29.65 5.75
C THR A 171 2.83 -29.99 4.55
N GLY A 172 3.77 -29.10 4.20
CA GLY A 172 4.52 -29.23 2.95
C GLY A 172 3.66 -28.89 1.73
N GLU A 173 3.51 -29.84 0.79
CA GLU A 173 2.74 -29.66 -0.46
C GLU A 173 1.23 -29.89 -0.28
N GLU A 174 0.82 -30.64 0.75
CA GLU A 174 -0.59 -30.95 0.99
C GLU A 174 -1.25 -29.93 1.93
N THR A 175 -2.54 -29.66 1.67
CA THR A 175 -3.38 -28.86 2.56
C THR A 175 -4.34 -29.78 3.29
N VAL A 176 -4.21 -29.81 4.62
CA VAL A 176 -4.99 -30.65 5.52
C VAL A 176 -6.06 -29.83 6.24
N ILE A 177 -7.20 -30.46 6.55
CA ILE A 177 -8.28 -29.83 7.30
C ILE A 177 -8.21 -30.31 8.75
N VAL A 178 -7.99 -29.37 9.67
CA VAL A 178 -7.84 -29.65 11.10
C VAL A 178 -9.12 -29.27 11.85
N PRO A 179 -9.84 -30.24 12.46
CA PRO A 179 -11.01 -29.95 13.28
C PRO A 179 -10.61 -29.50 14.69
N VAL A 180 -11.33 -28.52 15.23
CA VAL A 180 -11.12 -27.98 16.59
C VAL A 180 -12.46 -27.73 17.30
N ARG A 181 -12.47 -27.85 18.62
CA ARG A 181 -13.63 -27.60 19.49
C ARG A 181 -13.22 -26.78 20.69
N PHE A 182 -14.11 -25.90 21.14
CA PHE A 182 -13.86 -25.02 22.28
C PHE A 182 -14.79 -25.35 23.44
N THR A 183 -14.25 -25.31 24.67
CA THR A 183 -15.04 -25.47 25.89
C THR A 183 -15.76 -24.18 26.26
N GLN A 184 -16.80 -24.27 27.11
CA GLN A 184 -17.53 -23.09 27.59
C GLN A 184 -16.60 -22.10 28.31
N GLN A 185 -15.64 -22.60 29.10
CA GLN A 185 -14.68 -21.78 29.83
C GLN A 185 -13.75 -21.02 28.88
N GLN A 186 -13.27 -21.65 27.81
CA GLN A 186 -12.39 -21.01 26.83
C GLN A 186 -13.10 -19.86 26.11
N VAL A 187 -14.36 -20.05 25.72
CA VAL A 187 -15.16 -19.00 25.08
C VAL A 187 -15.49 -17.87 26.06
N ARG A 188 -15.82 -18.17 27.32
CA ARG A 188 -16.07 -17.14 28.36
C ARG A 188 -14.83 -16.31 28.66
N ASN A 189 -13.66 -16.94 28.82
CA ASN A 189 -12.41 -16.23 29.10
C ASN A 189 -12.08 -15.21 28.01
N ALA A 190 -12.31 -15.57 26.74
CA ALA A 190 -12.12 -14.68 25.58
C ALA A 190 -13.13 -13.51 25.49
N GLN A 191 -14.22 -13.54 26.25
CA GLN A 191 -15.18 -12.44 26.32
C GLN A 191 -14.81 -11.43 27.40
N VAL A 192 -14.29 -11.92 28.52
CA VAL A 192 -13.92 -11.11 29.69
C VAL A 192 -12.58 -10.42 29.48
N GLN A 193 -11.62 -11.10 28.87
CA GLN A 193 -10.32 -10.52 28.59
C GLN A 193 -10.40 -9.74 27.29
N ARG A 194 -10.11 -8.44 27.36
CA ARG A 194 -9.81 -7.62 26.19
C ARG A 194 -8.43 -7.04 26.38
N LEU A 195 -7.60 -7.14 25.37
CA LEU A 195 -6.31 -6.45 25.38
C LEU A 195 -6.57 -4.93 25.44
N PRO A 196 -5.82 -4.18 26.27
CA PRO A 196 -5.83 -2.74 26.17
C PRO A 196 -5.43 -2.38 24.74
N TRP A 197 -6.24 -1.56 24.08
CA TRP A 197 -6.00 -1.16 22.71
C TRP A 197 -6.20 0.34 22.57
N PHE A 198 -5.62 0.92 21.53
CA PHE A 198 -5.74 2.35 21.25
C PHE A 198 -7.20 2.70 20.96
N THR A 199 -7.72 3.69 21.68
CA THR A 199 -9.12 4.15 21.57
C THR A 199 -9.24 5.55 21.00
N THR A 200 -8.17 6.36 21.10
CA THR A 200 -8.14 7.74 20.66
C THR A 200 -6.87 8.04 19.88
N THR A 201 -6.99 8.90 18.87
CA THR A 201 -5.83 9.49 18.19
C THR A 201 -5.09 10.44 19.14
N ARG A 202 -3.76 10.45 19.08
CA ARG A 202 -2.96 11.41 19.84
C ARG A 202 -3.00 12.79 19.20
N SER A 203 -3.17 13.83 20.02
CA SER A 203 -2.93 15.21 19.61
C SER A 203 -1.43 15.49 19.62
N ARG A 204 -0.92 16.15 18.57
CA ARG A 204 0.50 16.47 18.44
C ARG A 204 0.73 17.96 18.57
N ALA A 205 1.79 18.31 19.28
CA ALA A 205 2.29 19.68 19.38
C ALA A 205 3.75 19.70 18.92
N SER A 206 4.23 20.88 18.53
CA SER A 206 5.64 21.09 18.24
C SER A 206 6.51 20.65 19.43
N PHE A 207 7.74 20.23 19.12
CA PHE A 207 8.66 19.72 20.11
C PHE A 207 10.07 20.25 19.88
N SER A 208 10.63 20.86 20.91
CA SER A 208 12.01 21.35 20.93
C SER A 208 12.89 20.37 21.71
N LEU A 209 13.96 19.87 21.07
CA LEU A 209 14.97 19.02 21.70
C LEU A 209 16.27 19.80 21.86
N ARG A 210 16.82 19.87 23.09
CA ARG A 210 18.18 20.42 23.27
C ARG A 210 19.20 19.35 22.90
N ILE A 211 20.14 19.70 22.02
CA ILE A 211 21.17 18.78 21.55
C ILE A 211 22.10 18.35 22.69
N SER A 212 22.33 19.22 23.70
CA SER A 212 23.09 18.87 24.91
C SER A 212 22.49 17.71 25.71
N ASP A 213 21.17 17.54 25.67
CA ASP A 213 20.50 16.48 26.43
C ASP A 213 20.85 15.10 25.85
N LEU A 214 21.13 15.04 24.55
CA LEU A 214 21.56 13.80 23.88
C LEU A 214 22.95 13.35 24.33
N GLU A 215 23.85 14.26 24.74
CA GLU A 215 25.15 13.89 25.30
C GLU A 215 24.99 13.23 26.68
N LEU A 216 24.06 13.76 27.49
CA LEU A 216 23.73 13.18 28.80
C LEU A 216 23.08 11.79 28.65
N ASP A 217 22.23 11.63 27.64
CA ASP A 217 21.65 10.34 27.30
C ASP A 217 22.71 9.36 26.78
N ALA A 218 23.67 9.82 25.97
CA ALA A 218 24.78 9.00 25.52
C ALA A 218 25.65 8.49 26.68
N ALA A 219 25.96 9.36 27.65
CA ALA A 219 26.72 8.98 28.85
C ALA A 219 25.99 7.92 29.68
N TRP A 220 24.67 8.06 29.82
CA TRP A 220 23.85 7.09 30.52
C TRP A 220 23.82 5.72 29.82
N ILE A 221 23.75 5.69 28.48
CA ILE A 221 23.82 4.43 27.72
C ILE A 221 25.18 3.77 27.91
N ASP A 222 26.28 4.52 27.82
CA ASP A 222 27.63 3.96 28.01
C ASP A 222 27.78 3.31 29.40
N GLU A 223 27.24 3.93 30.46
CA GLU A 223 27.21 3.35 31.82
C GLU A 223 26.35 2.07 31.88
N ARG A 224 25.21 2.08 31.20
CA ARG A 224 24.32 0.92 31.14
C ARG A 224 24.97 -0.25 30.39
N GLU A 225 25.60 0.00 29.26
CA GLU A 225 26.32 -1.02 28.49
C GLU A 225 27.55 -1.54 29.25
N GLU A 226 28.23 -0.71 30.04
CA GLU A 226 29.29 -1.16 30.96
C GLU A 226 28.75 -2.15 32.01
N THR A 227 27.57 -1.90 32.56
CA THR A 227 26.90 -2.81 33.51
C THR A 227 26.55 -4.13 32.85
N LEU A 228 25.94 -4.09 31.65
CA LEU A 228 25.61 -5.29 30.88
C LEU A 228 26.87 -6.07 30.48
N ALA A 229 27.96 -5.37 30.16
CA ALA A 229 29.23 -5.98 29.84
C ALA A 229 29.82 -6.77 31.00
N ARG A 230 29.69 -6.27 32.24
CA ARG A 230 30.11 -7.00 33.44
C ARG A 230 29.24 -8.23 33.71
N GLN A 231 27.94 -8.13 33.41
CA GLN A 231 26.99 -9.21 33.66
C GLN A 231 27.09 -10.34 32.64
N TYR A 232 27.20 -10.01 31.34
CA TYR A 232 27.14 -10.97 30.24
C TYR A 232 28.46 -11.09 29.46
N GLY A 233 29.55 -10.50 29.96
CA GLY A 233 30.87 -10.60 29.36
C GLY A 233 30.97 -9.96 27.98
N TRP A 234 30.40 -8.76 27.77
CA TRP A 234 30.50 -8.08 26.48
C TRP A 234 31.96 -7.68 26.19
N GLU A 235 32.45 -8.03 25.01
CA GLU A 235 33.71 -7.51 24.49
C GLU A 235 33.66 -5.98 24.33
N GLN A 236 34.82 -5.32 24.34
CA GLN A 236 34.88 -3.87 24.10
C GLN A 236 34.27 -3.48 22.75
N THR A 237 34.43 -4.31 21.73
CA THR A 237 33.87 -4.13 20.38
C THR A 237 32.34 -4.22 20.32
N ALA A 238 31.70 -4.82 21.34
CA ALA A 238 30.25 -4.92 21.44
C ALA A 238 29.60 -3.68 22.06
N ARG A 239 30.41 -2.77 22.62
CA ARG A 239 29.95 -1.51 23.23
C ARG A 239 29.82 -0.42 22.16
N GLY A 240 28.80 0.42 22.29
CA GLY A 240 28.48 1.46 21.32
C GLY A 240 29.38 2.69 21.40
N HIS A 241 30.00 2.96 22.55
CA HIS A 241 30.82 4.16 22.81
C HIS A 241 30.08 5.46 22.41
N TRP A 242 28.89 5.64 22.95
CA TRP A 242 27.90 6.61 22.54
C TRP A 242 28.36 8.05 22.71
N VAL A 243 29.04 8.38 23.82
CA VAL A 243 29.59 9.73 24.02
C VAL A 243 30.62 10.06 22.95
N ALA A 244 31.50 9.10 22.63
CA ALA A 244 32.53 9.29 21.61
C ALA A 244 31.93 9.38 20.19
N ARG A 245 30.82 8.69 19.93
CA ARG A 245 30.07 8.81 18.67
C ARG A 245 29.37 10.16 18.57
N PHE A 246 28.73 10.60 19.64
CA PHE A 246 27.98 11.87 19.68
C PHE A 246 28.89 13.07 19.48
N ARG A 247 30.05 13.12 20.17
CA ARG A 247 31.02 14.24 20.06
C ARG A 247 31.66 14.43 18.69
N LYS A 248 31.44 13.50 17.75
CA LYS A 248 31.89 13.62 16.36
C LYS A 248 30.83 14.25 15.44
N ILE A 249 29.64 14.53 15.98
CA ILE A 249 28.50 15.03 15.23
C ILE A 249 28.39 16.54 15.47
N ASN A 250 28.44 17.31 14.39
CA ASN A 250 28.24 18.76 14.42
C ASN A 250 26.89 19.08 13.77
N PHE A 251 26.03 19.79 14.49
CA PHE A 251 24.71 20.16 13.99
C PHE A 251 24.73 21.59 13.45
N HIS A 252 24.38 21.76 12.18
CA HIS A 252 24.25 23.08 11.57
C HIS A 252 22.89 23.21 10.90
N LYS A 253 22.27 24.38 11.07
CA LYS A 253 21.06 24.75 10.33
C LYS A 253 21.44 25.23 8.93
N VAL A 254 20.66 24.82 7.93
CA VAL A 254 20.81 25.28 6.53
C VAL A 254 19.94 26.52 6.31
N GLN A 255 20.52 27.57 5.74
CA GLN A 255 19.82 28.81 5.36
C GLN A 255 19.10 28.65 4.02
N GLU A 256 18.14 29.55 3.73
CA GLU A 256 17.39 29.55 2.46
C GLU A 256 18.29 29.68 1.22
N ASN A 257 19.44 30.35 1.35
CA ASN A 257 20.45 30.49 0.30
C ASN A 257 21.33 29.22 0.11
N GLY A 258 21.07 28.14 0.85
CA GLY A 258 21.83 26.89 0.82
C GLY A 258 23.13 26.89 1.62
N THR A 259 23.44 27.96 2.37
CA THR A 259 24.65 28.02 3.23
C THR A 259 24.36 27.53 4.64
N LEU A 260 25.41 27.13 5.37
CA LEU A 260 25.28 26.72 6.78
C LEU A 260 25.34 27.92 7.71
N PHE A 261 24.53 27.90 8.76
CA PHE A 261 24.73 28.83 9.88
C PHE A 261 26.12 28.62 10.50
N PRO A 262 26.84 29.72 10.84
CA PRO A 262 28.22 29.62 11.35
C PRO A 262 28.32 28.97 12.73
N GLN A 263 27.27 29.09 13.53
CA GLN A 263 27.18 28.51 14.86
C GLN A 263 26.46 27.16 14.79
N GLU A 264 26.88 26.25 15.66
CA GLU A 264 26.17 25.00 15.84
C GLU A 264 24.78 25.27 16.41
N GLU A 265 23.80 24.56 15.87
CA GLU A 265 22.45 24.59 16.37
C GLU A 265 22.42 23.92 17.75
N GLN A 266 21.71 24.51 18.71
CA GLN A 266 21.58 23.94 20.05
C GLN A 266 20.23 23.30 20.29
N ILE A 267 19.22 23.66 19.49
CA ILE A 267 17.86 23.20 19.64
C ILE A 267 17.37 22.64 18.30
N LEU A 268 16.95 21.38 18.31
CA LEU A 268 16.27 20.75 17.20
C LEU A 268 14.76 20.93 17.38
N GLU A 269 14.17 21.81 16.59
CA GLU A 269 12.72 22.02 16.51
C GLU A 269 12.08 21.00 15.57
N LEU A 270 11.13 20.23 16.10
CA LEU A 270 10.32 19.27 15.37
C LEU A 270 8.89 19.79 15.26
N ASP A 271 8.56 20.32 14.09
CA ASP A 271 7.21 20.75 13.72
C ASP A 271 6.93 20.35 12.27
N GLY A 272 5.90 19.52 12.07
CA GLY A 272 5.63 18.89 10.78
C GLY A 272 6.76 17.98 10.30
N PHE A 273 7.47 18.40 9.23
CA PHE A 273 8.55 17.64 8.61
C PHE A 273 9.91 18.33 8.81
N THR A 274 10.83 17.63 9.48
CA THR A 274 12.21 18.10 9.67
C THR A 274 13.18 17.17 8.94
N ASN A 275 13.99 17.72 8.04
CA ASN A 275 14.97 16.95 7.27
C ASN A 275 16.36 17.09 7.89
N ILE A 276 16.98 15.96 8.23
CA ILE A 276 18.37 15.90 8.72
C ILE A 276 19.24 15.27 7.64
N ALA A 277 19.96 16.12 6.90
CA ALA A 277 20.88 15.68 5.86
C ALA A 277 22.29 15.45 6.43
N GLY A 278 23.01 14.48 5.90
CA GLY A 278 24.40 14.21 6.28
C GLY A 278 25.00 13.06 5.49
N MET A 279 26.32 13.06 5.30
CA MET A 279 27.04 11.99 4.58
C MET A 279 26.86 10.61 5.23
N VAL A 280 27.23 9.54 4.53
CA VAL A 280 27.34 8.21 5.14
C VAL A 280 28.31 8.27 6.32
N ALA A 281 27.98 7.59 7.42
CA ALA A 281 28.76 7.61 8.68
C ALA A 281 28.85 8.97 9.41
N SER A 282 28.06 9.97 9.04
CA SER A 282 27.96 11.26 9.77
C SER A 282 27.27 11.18 11.14
N GLY A 283 26.74 10.00 11.52
CA GLY A 283 26.12 9.79 12.83
C GLY A 283 24.61 9.98 12.89
N LYS A 284 23.90 10.12 11.76
CA LYS A 284 22.42 10.23 11.71
C LYS A 284 21.69 9.15 12.52
N THR A 285 22.06 7.89 12.35
CA THR A 285 21.49 6.78 13.13
C THR A 285 21.83 6.86 14.62
N THR A 286 23.00 7.41 14.98
CA THR A 286 23.31 7.70 16.40
C THR A 286 22.32 8.69 16.97
N VAL A 287 22.01 9.76 16.22
CA VAL A 287 21.06 10.80 16.64
C VAL A 287 19.66 10.23 16.80
N SER A 288 19.17 9.42 15.86
CA SER A 288 17.83 8.81 15.95
C SER A 288 17.70 7.87 17.17
N GLN A 289 18.76 7.13 17.48
CA GLN A 289 18.81 6.24 18.65
C GLN A 289 18.85 7.03 19.96
N LEU A 290 19.70 8.05 20.06
CA LEU A 290 19.75 8.93 21.24
C LEU A 290 18.45 9.70 21.43
N PHE A 291 17.81 10.15 20.35
CA PHE A 291 16.50 10.78 20.43
C PHE A 291 15.44 9.82 20.98
N SER A 292 15.48 8.55 20.57
CA SER A 292 14.58 7.53 21.12
C SER A 292 14.80 7.32 22.63
N VAL A 293 16.06 7.30 23.06
CA VAL A 293 16.43 7.20 24.49
C VAL A 293 15.96 8.44 25.24
N ASN A 294 16.15 9.64 24.68
CA ASN A 294 15.70 10.89 25.27
C ASN A 294 14.18 10.90 25.50
N VAL A 295 13.41 10.53 24.47
CA VAL A 295 11.95 10.38 24.57
C VAL A 295 11.61 9.43 25.71
N VAL A 296 12.22 8.24 25.74
CA VAL A 296 11.97 7.25 26.80
C VAL A 296 12.33 7.80 28.19
N ARG A 297 13.47 8.46 28.38
CA ARG A 297 13.90 8.90 29.70
C ARG A 297 13.12 10.09 30.24
N HIS A 298 12.76 11.04 29.37
CA HIS A 298 12.31 12.37 29.81
C HIS A 298 10.85 12.69 29.46
N HIS A 299 10.23 11.93 28.54
CA HIS A 299 8.90 12.25 28.00
C HIS A 299 7.90 11.09 28.10
N CYS A 300 7.58 10.67 29.33
CA CYS A 300 6.81 9.46 29.64
C CYS A 300 5.46 9.31 28.91
N ASP A 301 4.85 10.41 28.50
CA ASP A 301 3.58 10.52 27.77
C ASP A 301 3.71 10.32 26.25
N ARG A 302 4.93 10.45 25.72
CA ARG A 302 5.22 10.42 24.28
C ARG A 302 5.68 9.06 23.77
N ARG A 303 5.36 8.79 22.50
CA ARG A 303 5.75 7.61 21.72
C ARG A 303 6.46 8.00 20.44
N ILE A 304 7.55 7.29 20.14
CA ILE A 304 8.34 7.45 18.92
C ILE A 304 8.27 6.18 18.07
N THR A 305 8.15 6.34 16.75
CA THR A 305 8.31 5.26 15.78
C THR A 305 9.58 5.45 14.97
N LEU A 306 10.39 4.40 14.84
CA LEU A 306 11.55 4.34 13.96
C LEU A 306 11.23 3.45 12.77
N VAL A 307 11.39 3.99 11.56
CA VAL A 307 11.21 3.26 10.31
C VAL A 307 12.59 2.93 9.75
N VAL A 308 12.88 1.63 9.68
CA VAL A 308 14.16 1.09 9.20
C VAL A 308 13.96 0.30 7.91
N SER A 309 15.04 0.08 7.17
CA SER A 309 15.01 -0.55 5.85
C SER A 309 14.63 -2.04 5.87
N ASP A 310 14.99 -2.78 6.91
CA ASP A 310 14.73 -4.23 6.99
C ASP A 310 14.30 -4.74 8.38
N VAL A 311 13.75 -5.96 8.40
CA VAL A 311 13.17 -6.59 9.59
C VAL A 311 14.22 -6.97 10.64
N GLN A 312 15.43 -7.35 10.22
CA GLN A 312 16.49 -7.74 11.15
C GLN A 312 17.02 -6.52 11.90
N SER A 313 17.21 -5.41 11.19
CA SER A 313 17.52 -4.13 11.79
C SER A 313 16.45 -3.71 12.81
N ALA A 314 15.16 -3.94 12.50
CA ALA A 314 14.07 -3.64 13.42
C ALA A 314 14.14 -4.49 14.72
N ILE A 315 14.35 -5.80 14.59
CA ILE A 315 14.44 -6.72 15.74
C ILE A 315 15.67 -6.41 16.60
N LYS A 316 16.83 -6.20 15.95
CA LYS A 316 18.08 -5.86 16.63
C LYS A 316 17.96 -4.57 17.42
N LEU A 317 17.41 -3.52 16.79
CA LEU A 317 17.23 -2.23 17.44
C LEU A 317 16.25 -2.31 18.62
N ALA A 318 15.15 -3.05 18.47
CA ALA A 318 14.21 -3.26 19.57
C ALA A 318 14.85 -3.99 20.74
N ASN A 319 15.63 -5.04 20.47
CA ASN A 319 16.39 -5.77 21.48
C ASN A 319 17.41 -4.87 22.19
N GLN A 320 18.17 -4.07 21.44
CA GLN A 320 19.15 -3.15 22.01
C GLN A 320 18.50 -2.11 22.93
N ILE A 321 17.43 -1.45 22.48
CA ILE A 321 16.71 -0.46 23.31
C ILE A 321 16.14 -1.11 24.57
N ASN A 322 15.54 -2.29 24.46
CA ASN A 322 15.03 -2.96 25.65
C ASN A 322 16.14 -3.34 26.63
N TRP A 323 17.33 -3.74 26.18
CA TRP A 323 18.44 -3.99 27.10
C TRP A 323 18.95 -2.73 27.81
N TRP A 324 18.82 -1.56 27.18
CA TRP A 324 19.13 -0.30 27.87
C TRP A 324 18.19 -0.01 29.04
N PHE A 325 16.90 -0.37 28.93
CA PHE A 325 15.89 0.01 29.92
C PHE A 325 15.37 -1.12 30.82
N CYS A 326 15.50 -2.36 30.38
CA CYS A 326 14.96 -3.56 31.02
C CYS A 326 16.08 -4.55 31.30
N ASN A 327 15.81 -5.53 32.16
CA ASN A 327 16.78 -6.55 32.58
C ASN A 327 16.34 -7.98 32.23
N ASP A 328 15.03 -8.21 32.09
CA ASP A 328 14.48 -9.55 31.93
C ASP A 328 13.39 -9.60 30.83
N PRO A 329 13.66 -10.22 29.67
CA PRO A 329 12.69 -10.36 28.59
C PRO A 329 11.41 -11.15 28.93
N GLU A 330 11.43 -12.00 29.94
CA GLU A 330 10.27 -12.80 30.33
C GLU A 330 9.31 -12.00 31.20
N ASN A 331 9.85 -11.28 32.18
CA ASN A 331 9.09 -10.63 33.25
C ASN A 331 8.88 -9.12 33.05
N ASP A 332 9.79 -8.44 32.34
CA ASP A 332 9.66 -7.00 32.11
C ASP A 332 8.74 -6.71 30.92
N ASP A 333 7.99 -5.61 31.01
CA ASP A 333 7.29 -5.06 29.86
C ASP A 333 8.32 -4.38 28.92
N PRO A 334 8.28 -4.64 27.60
CA PRO A 334 9.23 -4.04 26.68
C PRO A 334 8.95 -2.55 26.49
N VAL A 335 10.02 -1.75 26.48
CA VAL A 335 10.00 -0.34 26.10
C VAL A 335 9.90 -0.18 24.58
N ALA A 336 10.51 -1.10 23.82
CA ALA A 336 10.57 -1.10 22.37
C ALA A 336 9.99 -2.38 21.77
N VAL A 337 9.21 -2.27 20.69
CA VAL A 337 8.65 -3.43 19.97
C VAL A 337 8.89 -3.33 18.46
N PRO A 338 9.30 -4.42 17.79
CA PRO A 338 9.36 -4.47 16.34
C PRO A 338 7.99 -4.85 15.78
N ILE A 339 7.39 -3.95 14.99
CA ILE A 339 6.11 -4.15 14.33
C ILE A 339 6.35 -4.74 12.94
N LEU A 340 6.01 -6.02 12.78
CA LEU A 340 6.38 -6.82 11.61
C LEU A 340 5.15 -7.34 10.85
N GLY A 341 5.31 -7.49 9.53
CA GLY A 341 4.30 -8.15 8.69
C GLY A 341 4.17 -9.65 8.97
N ARG A 342 2.94 -10.17 8.98
CA ARG A 342 2.66 -11.59 9.29
C ARG A 342 2.99 -12.56 8.16
N SER A 343 2.80 -12.16 6.91
CA SER A 343 2.83 -13.07 5.76
C SER A 343 4.19 -13.75 5.54
N LYS A 344 5.29 -13.09 5.95
CA LYS A 344 6.66 -13.59 5.82
C LYS A 344 7.28 -13.96 7.18
N ARG A 345 6.47 -14.13 8.22
CA ARG A 345 6.94 -14.37 9.61
C ARG A 345 7.85 -15.60 9.73
N ASP A 346 7.57 -16.68 9.00
CA ASP A 346 8.45 -17.86 8.93
C ASP A 346 9.87 -17.53 8.41
N ALA A 347 9.96 -16.76 7.32
CA ALA A 347 11.24 -16.31 6.79
C ALA A 347 11.95 -15.39 7.79
N HIS A 348 11.23 -14.48 8.45
CA HIS A 348 11.80 -13.62 9.49
C HIS A 348 12.36 -14.43 10.66
N LEU A 349 11.66 -15.49 11.10
CA LEU A 349 12.14 -16.37 12.17
C LEU A 349 13.41 -17.13 11.76
N GLN A 350 13.46 -17.67 10.54
CA GLN A 350 14.64 -18.36 10.01
C GLN A 350 15.83 -17.41 9.92
N SER A 351 15.64 -16.23 9.34
CA SER A 351 16.68 -15.20 9.27
C SER A 351 17.14 -14.77 10.66
N PHE A 352 16.22 -14.54 11.60
CA PHE A 352 16.54 -14.18 12.99
C PHE A 352 17.43 -15.24 13.64
N SER A 353 17.00 -16.51 13.56
CA SER A 353 17.72 -17.64 14.13
C SER A 353 19.11 -17.83 13.52
N ALA A 354 19.29 -17.48 12.24
CA ALA A 354 20.58 -17.54 11.56
C ALA A 354 21.43 -16.26 11.70
N SER A 355 20.88 -15.20 12.30
CA SER A 355 21.56 -13.90 12.36
C SER A 355 22.77 -13.94 13.31
N LYS A 356 23.83 -13.21 12.95
CA LYS A 356 25.02 -13.07 13.79
C LYS A 356 24.67 -12.49 15.16
N ASP A 357 23.79 -11.50 15.19
CA ASP A 357 23.30 -10.83 16.40
C ASP A 357 22.70 -11.82 17.41
N TYR A 358 21.78 -12.68 16.95
CA TYR A 358 21.18 -13.71 17.79
C TYR A 358 22.20 -14.76 18.25
N GLN A 359 23.11 -15.19 17.37
CA GLN A 359 24.14 -16.19 17.73
C GLN A 359 25.13 -15.65 18.77
N GLU A 360 25.53 -14.38 18.67
CA GLU A 360 26.38 -13.71 19.66
C GLU A 360 25.67 -13.64 21.03
N HIS A 361 24.39 -13.26 21.07
CA HIS A 361 23.57 -13.29 22.29
C HIS A 361 23.51 -14.69 22.92
N ARG A 362 23.27 -15.72 22.11
CA ARG A 362 23.22 -17.11 22.58
C ARG A 362 24.56 -17.60 23.13
N GLN A 363 25.67 -17.27 22.46
CA GLN A 363 27.02 -17.68 22.88
C GLN A 363 27.39 -17.11 24.25
N ARG A 364 26.98 -15.87 24.54
CA ARG A 364 27.24 -15.20 25.83
C ARG A 364 26.20 -15.50 26.92
N GLY A 365 25.22 -16.37 26.65
CA GLY A 365 24.16 -16.70 27.60
C GLY A 365 23.22 -15.53 27.93
N GLN A 366 23.15 -14.51 27.07
CA GLN A 366 22.23 -13.39 27.23
C GLN A 366 20.98 -13.63 26.38
N PRO A 367 19.77 -13.68 26.99
CA PRO A 367 18.53 -13.80 26.23
C PRO A 367 18.37 -12.70 25.18
N HIS A 368 17.59 -12.98 24.13
CA HIS A 368 17.32 -12.00 23.08
C HIS A 368 15.81 -11.70 23.03
N TRP A 369 15.43 -10.43 23.14
CA TRP A 369 14.02 -10.01 23.16
C TRP A 369 13.22 -10.45 21.91
N GLY A 370 13.90 -10.60 20.77
CA GLY A 370 13.37 -11.21 19.56
C GLY A 370 12.62 -12.55 19.75
N GLU A 371 13.06 -13.39 20.70
CA GLU A 371 12.39 -14.67 21.00
C GLU A 371 10.95 -14.46 21.48
N ARG A 372 10.70 -13.41 22.27
CA ARG A 372 9.39 -13.02 22.78
C ARG A 372 8.42 -12.68 21.65
N TRP A 373 8.87 -11.93 20.63
CA TRP A 373 8.00 -11.47 19.54
C TRP A 373 7.87 -12.45 18.39
N LEU A 374 8.87 -13.32 18.18
CA LEU A 374 8.90 -14.32 17.12
C LEU A 374 8.44 -15.72 17.57
N GLY A 375 7.91 -15.84 18.79
CA GLY A 375 7.33 -17.08 19.30
C GLY A 375 6.35 -17.74 18.31
N THR A 376 6.46 -19.06 18.18
CA THR A 376 5.67 -19.89 17.25
C THR A 376 4.56 -20.68 17.94
N ALA A 377 4.53 -20.67 19.27
CA ALA A 377 3.56 -21.44 20.04
C ALA A 377 2.12 -20.95 19.77
N CYS A 378 1.29 -21.87 19.26
CA CYS A 378 -0.12 -21.66 18.98
C CYS A 378 -0.97 -22.52 19.93
N PRO A 379 -1.78 -21.93 20.82
CA PRO A 379 -2.64 -22.70 21.73
C PRO A 379 -3.63 -23.63 21.02
N LEU A 380 -4.02 -23.33 19.78
CA LEU A 380 -4.88 -24.22 18.98
C LEU A 380 -4.17 -25.54 18.64
N GLN A 381 -2.87 -25.48 18.33
CA GLN A 381 -2.09 -26.69 18.07
C GLN A 381 -1.97 -27.54 19.33
N GLY A 382 -1.81 -26.90 20.50
CA GLY A 382 -1.78 -27.59 21.80
C GLY A 382 -3.11 -28.25 22.20
N GLN A 383 -4.21 -27.96 21.53
CA GLN A 383 -5.49 -28.66 21.76
C GLN A 383 -5.62 -29.97 20.98
N LEU A 384 -4.78 -30.18 19.97
CA LEU A 384 -4.83 -31.39 19.17
C LEU A 384 -4.33 -32.56 20.02
N LYS A 385 -5.04 -33.69 19.95
CA LYS A 385 -4.53 -34.93 20.54
C LYS A 385 -3.27 -35.34 19.80
N GLU A 386 -2.33 -35.98 20.47
CA GLU A 386 -1.07 -36.44 19.87
C GLU A 386 -1.28 -37.26 18.58
N ARG A 387 -2.31 -38.13 18.57
CA ARG A 387 -2.70 -38.88 17.38
C ARG A 387 -3.11 -37.97 16.21
N ASP A 388 -3.92 -36.96 16.47
CA ASP A 388 -4.39 -36.02 15.44
C ASP A 388 -3.25 -35.10 14.97
N PHE A 389 -2.32 -34.76 15.86
CA PHE A 389 -1.11 -34.01 15.51
C PHE A 389 -0.20 -34.80 14.55
N ILE A 390 0.02 -36.09 14.82
CA ILE A 390 0.81 -36.95 13.94
C ILE A 390 0.06 -37.22 12.62
N GLN A 391 -1.22 -37.56 12.68
CA GLN A 391 -1.98 -37.96 11.48
C GLN A 391 -2.36 -36.79 10.57
N LEU A 392 -2.79 -35.66 11.13
CA LEU A 392 -3.26 -34.53 10.35
C LEU A 392 -2.12 -33.56 10.03
N LEU A 393 -1.21 -33.31 10.98
CA LEU A 393 -0.15 -32.33 10.81
C LEU A 393 1.22 -32.95 10.47
N ASP A 394 1.29 -34.27 10.27
CA ASP A 394 2.55 -35.00 10.01
C ASP A 394 3.61 -34.74 11.11
N GLY A 395 3.14 -34.53 12.36
CA GLY A 395 4.00 -34.18 13.48
C GLY A 395 4.67 -32.80 13.38
N LYS A 396 4.29 -31.96 12.41
CA LYS A 396 4.90 -30.65 12.16
C LYS A 396 4.08 -29.53 12.80
N ALA A 397 4.79 -28.55 13.35
CA ALA A 397 4.15 -27.35 13.87
C ALA A 397 3.54 -26.50 12.75
N LEU A 398 2.54 -25.70 13.10
CA LEU A 398 2.00 -24.71 12.16
C LEU A 398 3.10 -23.75 11.74
N LYS A 399 3.23 -23.50 10.44
CA LYS A 399 4.17 -22.52 9.91
C LYS A 399 3.88 -21.14 10.53
N ALA A 400 4.93 -20.42 10.92
CA ALA A 400 4.75 -19.12 11.58
C ALA A 400 4.08 -18.11 10.63
N GLY A 401 3.09 -17.38 11.14
CA GLY A 401 2.33 -16.38 10.37
C GLY A 401 1.07 -16.91 9.69
N ILE A 402 0.87 -18.23 9.60
CA ILE A 402 -0.37 -18.85 9.05
C ILE A 402 -1.33 -19.33 10.16
N GLU A 403 -1.13 -18.88 11.40
CA GLU A 403 -2.01 -19.26 12.50
C GLU A 403 -3.47 -18.83 12.18
N PRO A 404 -4.46 -19.73 12.35
CA PRO A 404 -5.82 -19.52 11.84
C PRO A 404 -6.65 -18.59 12.73
N CYS A 405 -6.05 -17.50 13.22
CA CYS A 405 -6.66 -16.60 14.20
C CYS A 405 -7.99 -16.04 13.71
N HIS A 406 -8.12 -15.71 12.42
CA HIS A 406 -9.28 -14.99 11.87
C HIS A 406 -10.03 -15.76 10.76
N ILE A 407 -9.70 -17.04 10.55
CA ILE A 407 -10.18 -17.84 9.41
C ILE A 407 -10.84 -19.16 9.81
N LEU A 408 -11.19 -19.37 11.08
CA LEU A 408 -11.90 -20.58 11.52
C LEU A 408 -13.26 -20.68 10.81
N LYS A 409 -13.63 -21.86 10.32
CA LYS A 409 -14.92 -22.13 9.65
C LYS A 409 -15.71 -23.15 10.46
N LYS A 410 -17.05 -23.03 10.56
CA LYS A 410 -17.87 -24.10 11.15
C LYS A 410 -17.76 -25.37 10.28
N MET A 411 -17.60 -26.53 10.92
CA MET A 411 -17.53 -27.80 10.19
C MET A 411 -18.89 -28.13 9.54
N PRO A 412 -18.95 -28.48 8.25
CA PRO A 412 -20.20 -28.79 7.56
C PRO A 412 -20.89 -30.02 8.17
N LYS A 413 -22.22 -29.94 8.36
CA LYS A 413 -23.03 -31.03 8.97
C LYS A 413 -23.39 -32.16 7.98
N SER A 414 -23.21 -31.99 6.66
CA SER A 414 -23.56 -33.00 5.63
C SER A 414 -22.75 -32.88 4.32
N ASP A 415 -22.71 -33.93 3.49
CA ASP A 415 -22.03 -33.91 2.17
C ASP A 415 -22.66 -32.91 1.17
N ARG A 416 -23.98 -32.65 1.25
CA ARG A 416 -24.63 -31.56 0.48
C ARG A 416 -24.06 -30.18 0.85
N SER A 417 -23.67 -29.98 2.11
CA SER A 417 -23.02 -28.75 2.55
C SER A 417 -21.53 -28.65 2.19
N LYS A 418 -20.87 -29.75 1.83
CA LYS A 418 -19.49 -29.74 1.26
C LYS A 418 -19.44 -29.21 -0.18
N ARG A 419 -20.51 -29.40 -0.98
CA ARG A 419 -20.60 -28.88 -2.37
C ARG A 419 -20.80 -27.38 -2.46
N ARG A 420 -21.36 -26.73 -1.43
CA ARG A 420 -21.30 -25.26 -1.25
C ARG A 420 -19.89 -24.87 -0.78
N LYS A 421 -18.87 -25.14 -1.59
CA LYS A 421 -17.53 -24.61 -1.37
C LYS A 421 -17.62 -23.07 -1.32
N ASN A 422 -17.00 -22.47 -0.31
CA ASN A 422 -16.45 -21.10 -0.32
C ASN A 422 -17.25 -19.89 0.23
N LEU A 423 -18.42 -20.03 0.86
CA LEU A 423 -19.12 -18.87 1.49
C LEU A 423 -19.45 -19.03 2.99
N GLY A 424 -18.83 -19.99 3.68
CA GLY A 424 -18.95 -20.08 5.14
C GLY A 424 -18.32 -18.85 5.81
N SER A 425 -19.03 -18.23 6.76
CA SER A 425 -18.47 -17.11 7.53
C SER A 425 -17.24 -17.53 8.33
N SER A 426 -16.22 -16.66 8.39
CA SER A 426 -15.04 -16.86 9.22
C SER A 426 -15.29 -16.46 10.68
N TYR A 427 -14.66 -17.16 11.60
CA TYR A 427 -14.77 -16.97 13.05
C TYR A 427 -13.40 -16.69 13.66
N LEU A 428 -13.40 -15.89 14.72
CA LEU A 428 -12.22 -15.51 15.48
C LEU A 428 -11.81 -16.59 16.50
N CYS A 429 -10.53 -16.90 16.56
CA CYS A 429 -9.92 -17.77 17.56
C CYS A 429 -10.07 -17.15 18.96
N PRO A 430 -10.53 -17.91 19.98
CA PRO A 430 -10.74 -17.40 21.34
C PRO A 430 -9.44 -17.26 22.14
N PHE A 431 -8.30 -17.77 21.65
CA PHE A 431 -7.04 -17.73 22.38
C PHE A 431 -6.16 -16.53 22.06
N PHE A 432 -6.60 -15.62 21.18
CA PHE A 432 -5.78 -14.54 20.65
C PHE A 432 -5.10 -13.72 21.74
N ASP A 433 -5.84 -13.34 22.77
CA ASP A 433 -5.35 -12.46 23.83
C ASP A 433 -4.23 -13.09 24.66
N LYS A 434 -4.17 -14.43 24.75
CA LYS A 434 -3.09 -15.15 25.46
C LYS A 434 -2.14 -15.89 24.53
N CYS A 435 -2.30 -15.75 23.23
CA CYS A 435 -1.52 -16.51 22.26
C CYS A 435 -0.07 -16.02 22.26
N PRO A 436 0.94 -16.86 22.55
CA PRO A 436 2.34 -16.43 22.52
C PRO A 436 2.77 -15.93 21.13
N SER A 437 2.27 -16.55 20.05
CA SER A 437 2.54 -16.07 18.69
C SER A 437 1.98 -14.67 18.37
N GLN A 438 1.14 -14.11 19.24
CA GLN A 438 0.57 -12.77 19.13
C GLN A 438 1.10 -11.81 20.20
N GLN A 439 2.20 -12.16 20.90
CA GLN A 439 2.76 -11.38 22.01
C GLN A 439 3.07 -9.93 21.63
N VAL A 440 3.57 -9.68 20.42
CA VAL A 440 3.86 -8.32 19.93
C VAL A 440 2.66 -7.37 20.04
N TYR A 441 1.44 -7.86 19.84
CA TYR A 441 0.23 -7.04 19.94
C TYR A 441 -0.18 -6.73 21.38
N ARG A 442 0.24 -7.55 22.35
CA ARG A 442 0.07 -7.25 23.78
C ARG A 442 1.06 -6.22 24.28
N ASP A 443 2.28 -6.30 23.77
CA ASP A 443 3.38 -5.43 24.16
C ASP A 443 3.23 -4.02 23.54
N MET A 444 2.67 -3.93 22.34
CA MET A 444 2.59 -2.69 21.55
C MET A 444 1.86 -1.50 22.22
N PRO A 445 0.73 -1.68 22.93
CA PRO A 445 0.09 -0.59 23.69
C PRO A 445 0.98 0.07 24.73
N ASN A 446 1.80 -0.74 25.43
CA ASN A 446 2.65 -0.28 26.52
C ASN A 446 4.00 0.24 26.01
N ALA A 447 4.48 -0.28 24.88
CA ALA A 447 5.73 0.14 24.28
C ALA A 447 5.71 1.60 23.85
N ARG A 448 6.80 2.30 24.15
CA ARG A 448 7.03 3.73 23.86
C ARG A 448 7.89 3.95 22.64
N VAL A 449 8.61 2.92 22.20
CA VAL A 449 9.35 2.91 20.94
C VAL A 449 8.77 1.83 20.04
N TRP A 450 8.27 2.22 18.89
CA TRP A 450 7.88 1.28 17.83
C TRP A 450 8.94 1.27 16.76
N ILE A 451 9.26 0.09 16.24
CA ILE A 451 10.24 -0.03 15.17
C ILE A 451 9.61 -0.83 14.05
N THR A 452 9.52 -0.27 12.87
CA THR A 452 8.80 -0.87 11.74
C THR A 452 9.60 -0.73 10.45
N THR A 453 9.16 -1.41 9.41
CA THR A 453 9.68 -1.25 8.04
C THR A 453 8.62 -0.59 7.17
N PRO A 454 9.01 0.02 6.03
CA PRO A 454 8.04 0.59 5.09
C PRO A 454 7.06 -0.48 4.58
N GLY A 455 7.55 -1.71 4.38
CA GLY A 455 6.72 -2.87 4.03
C GLY A 455 5.66 -3.24 5.06
N ALA A 456 5.99 -3.19 6.35
CA ALA A 456 4.98 -3.41 7.39
C ALA A 456 3.96 -2.26 7.41
N MET A 457 4.42 -1.00 7.27
CA MET A 457 3.53 0.17 7.29
C MET A 457 2.48 0.14 6.18
N ALA A 458 2.88 -0.09 4.92
CA ALA A 458 1.95 -0.05 3.79
C ALA A 458 1.11 -1.33 3.66
N MET A 459 1.70 -2.50 3.88
CA MET A 459 1.05 -3.76 3.49
C MET A 459 0.36 -4.46 4.64
N ALA A 460 0.92 -4.42 5.85
CA ALA A 460 0.42 -5.19 6.96
C ALA A 460 -0.84 -4.56 7.56
N GLY A 461 -1.89 -5.36 7.70
CA GLY A 461 -3.13 -4.97 8.39
C GLY A 461 -3.16 -5.46 9.83
N LEU A 462 -4.03 -4.83 10.65
CA LEU A 462 -4.23 -5.23 12.03
C LEU A 462 -5.09 -6.49 12.17
N PRO A 463 -4.84 -7.35 13.18
CA PRO A 463 -5.73 -8.43 13.56
C PRO A 463 -7.13 -7.94 13.89
N ARG A 464 -8.15 -8.61 13.35
CA ARG A 464 -9.57 -8.28 13.57
C ARG A 464 -10.06 -8.47 15.01
N HIS A 465 -9.22 -9.05 15.88
CA HIS A 465 -9.47 -9.13 17.32
C HIS A 465 -9.29 -7.78 18.02
N LEU A 466 -8.43 -6.93 17.47
CA LEU A 466 -7.96 -5.68 18.08
C LEU A 466 -8.65 -4.49 17.44
N ASP A 467 -8.63 -4.42 16.11
CA ASP A 467 -9.21 -3.32 15.36
C ASP A 467 -10.09 -3.83 14.20
N LEU A 468 -11.32 -3.35 14.15
CA LEU A 468 -12.27 -3.67 13.10
C LEU A 468 -12.15 -2.73 11.90
N ARG A 469 -11.49 -1.57 12.06
CA ARG A 469 -11.21 -0.65 10.97
C ARG A 469 -10.27 -1.32 9.97
N PRO A 470 -10.42 -1.06 8.67
CA PRO A 470 -9.61 -1.68 7.64
C PRO A 470 -8.23 -1.01 7.45
N ILE A 471 -7.67 -0.44 8.51
CA ILE A 471 -6.39 0.28 8.48
C ILE A 471 -5.18 -0.65 8.40
N LYS A 472 -4.07 -0.12 7.90
CA LYS A 472 -2.74 -0.72 7.94
C LYS A 472 -2.00 -0.25 9.19
N ILE A 473 -0.81 -0.80 9.37
CA ILE A 473 0.08 -0.41 10.46
C ILE A 473 0.55 1.04 10.28
N GLY A 474 0.71 1.52 9.05
CA GLY A 474 1.10 2.91 8.76
C GLY A 474 0.12 3.94 9.32
N GLU A 475 -1.20 3.74 9.16
CA GLU A 475 -2.19 4.64 9.74
C GLU A 475 -2.22 4.55 11.27
N LEU A 476 -1.99 3.36 11.84
CA LEU A 476 -1.87 3.23 13.30
C LEU A 476 -0.64 3.97 13.83
N VAL A 477 0.51 3.84 13.16
CA VAL A 477 1.74 4.59 13.47
C VAL A 477 1.46 6.08 13.44
N ASN A 478 0.76 6.56 12.41
CA ASN A 478 0.30 7.94 12.34
C ASN A 478 -0.57 8.25 13.58
N GLU A 479 -1.69 7.57 13.81
CA GLU A 479 -2.61 7.90 14.91
C GLU A 479 -1.96 7.91 16.31
N GLN A 480 -0.93 7.09 16.54
CA GLN A 480 -0.46 6.72 17.87
C GLN A 480 0.97 7.16 18.21
N SER A 481 1.73 7.67 17.24
CA SER A 481 3.09 8.17 17.46
C SER A 481 3.09 9.70 17.48
N ASP A 482 3.87 10.26 18.42
CA ASP A 482 4.16 11.69 18.49
C ASP A 482 5.28 12.04 17.51
N PHE A 483 6.21 11.11 17.28
CA PHE A 483 7.34 11.25 16.37
C PHE A 483 7.46 10.03 15.47
N VAL A 484 7.82 10.25 14.20
CA VAL A 484 8.18 9.19 13.25
C VAL A 484 9.51 9.55 12.61
N VAL A 485 10.53 8.73 12.84
CA VAL A 485 11.86 8.91 12.26
C VAL A 485 12.04 7.91 11.14
N PHE A 486 12.25 8.41 9.92
CA PHE A 486 12.58 7.60 8.76
C PHE A 486 14.09 7.56 8.59
N ASP A 487 14.73 6.43 8.92
CA ASP A 487 16.16 6.25 8.66
C ASP A 487 16.37 5.82 7.21
N GLU A 488 17.46 6.28 6.58
CA GLU A 488 17.74 6.01 5.16
C GLU A 488 16.56 6.36 4.23
N ILE A 489 16.01 7.58 4.39
CA ILE A 489 14.80 8.05 3.71
C ILE A 489 14.78 7.81 2.19
N GLU A 490 15.92 7.86 1.51
CA GLU A 490 16.01 7.57 0.06
C GLU A 490 15.52 6.16 -0.29
N THR A 491 15.92 5.15 0.50
CA THR A 491 15.50 3.77 0.32
C THR A 491 14.00 3.60 0.62
N ILE A 492 13.52 4.32 1.64
CA ILE A 492 12.12 4.30 2.06
C ILE A 492 11.22 4.96 1.00
N ILE A 493 11.62 6.10 0.45
CA ILE A 493 10.90 6.79 -0.64
C ILE A 493 10.79 5.84 -1.82
N LYS A 494 11.91 5.28 -2.30
CA LYS A 494 11.90 4.31 -3.40
C LYS A 494 10.94 3.15 -3.12
N TRP A 495 10.94 2.61 -1.90
CA TRP A 495 10.07 1.51 -1.54
C TRP A 495 8.57 1.89 -1.64
N PHE A 496 8.21 3.08 -1.17
CA PHE A 496 6.83 3.57 -1.26
C PHE A 496 6.45 3.92 -2.70
N ASP A 497 7.36 4.49 -3.48
CA ASP A 497 7.15 4.74 -4.91
C ASP A 497 6.89 3.41 -5.63
N ASP A 498 7.72 2.39 -5.45
CA ASP A 498 7.53 1.06 -6.04
C ASP A 498 6.19 0.41 -5.60
N THR A 499 5.67 0.76 -4.42
CA THR A 499 4.43 0.18 -3.87
C THR A 499 3.18 0.93 -4.34
N TYR A 500 3.24 2.25 -4.45
CA TYR A 500 2.08 3.10 -4.76
C TYR A 500 2.04 3.55 -6.22
N ALA A 501 3.17 3.57 -6.92
CA ALA A 501 3.22 3.63 -8.38
C ALA A 501 3.08 2.19 -8.91
N GLU A 502 1.82 1.73 -9.02
CA GLU A 502 1.53 0.37 -9.47
C GLU A 502 2.13 0.09 -10.86
N GLU A 503 3.23 -0.65 -10.88
CA GLU A 503 3.75 -1.25 -12.11
C GLU A 503 3.00 -2.55 -12.38
N VAL A 504 2.31 -2.59 -13.52
CA VAL A 504 1.64 -3.81 -13.97
C VAL A 504 2.60 -4.62 -14.81
N VAL A 505 3.09 -5.73 -14.26
CA VAL A 505 3.87 -6.70 -15.02
C VAL A 505 2.98 -7.31 -16.10
N LEU A 506 3.27 -7.00 -17.36
CA LEU A 506 2.47 -7.48 -18.48
C LEU A 506 2.67 -8.99 -18.71
N THR A 507 3.91 -9.46 -18.68
CA THR A 507 4.30 -10.88 -18.83
C THR A 507 5.62 -11.12 -18.09
N ASP A 508 5.75 -12.28 -17.44
CA ASP A 508 6.98 -12.70 -16.75
C ASP A 508 7.31 -14.19 -16.95
N GLY A 509 6.57 -14.87 -17.84
CA GLY A 509 6.77 -16.29 -18.09
C GLY A 509 6.05 -17.20 -17.08
N GLY A 510 5.10 -16.67 -16.29
CA GLY A 510 4.05 -17.48 -15.67
C GLY A 510 3.84 -17.35 -14.15
N ASN A 511 4.46 -16.37 -13.47
CA ASN A 511 4.33 -16.24 -12.02
C ASN A 511 3.47 -15.05 -11.58
N SER A 512 3.45 -13.96 -12.33
CA SER A 512 2.72 -12.74 -11.96
C SER A 512 2.29 -11.86 -13.14
N GLY A 513 2.65 -12.21 -14.38
CA GLY A 513 2.26 -11.46 -15.58
C GLY A 513 0.73 -11.41 -15.78
N VAL A 514 0.19 -10.21 -15.95
CA VAL A 514 -1.25 -9.98 -16.15
C VAL A 514 -1.78 -10.68 -17.39
N PHE A 515 -1.07 -10.60 -18.52
CA PHE A 515 -1.50 -11.28 -19.75
C PHE A 515 -1.30 -12.80 -19.67
N ASP A 516 -0.30 -13.27 -18.93
CA ASP A 516 -0.08 -14.70 -18.71
C ASP A 516 -1.26 -15.32 -17.91
N ASP A 517 -1.73 -14.66 -16.85
CA ASP A 517 -2.88 -15.10 -16.04
C ASP A 517 -4.23 -14.89 -16.76
N ILE A 518 -4.43 -13.74 -17.40
CA ILE A 518 -5.67 -13.44 -18.14
C ILE A 518 -5.85 -14.37 -19.32
N GLY A 519 -4.78 -14.71 -20.06
CA GLY A 519 -4.86 -15.64 -21.18
C GLY A 519 -5.40 -17.01 -20.75
N VAL A 520 -4.90 -17.55 -19.64
CA VAL A 520 -5.39 -18.83 -19.07
C VAL A 520 -6.88 -18.74 -18.71
N LYS A 521 -7.28 -17.67 -18.02
CA LYS A 521 -8.69 -17.46 -17.62
C LYS A 521 -9.62 -17.27 -18.81
N THR A 522 -9.17 -16.53 -19.82
CA THR A 522 -9.92 -16.26 -21.05
C THR A 522 -10.16 -17.55 -21.83
N GLU A 523 -9.13 -18.40 -21.96
CA GLU A 523 -9.26 -19.71 -22.60
C GLU A 523 -10.15 -20.68 -21.79
N GLN A 524 -10.03 -20.68 -20.46
CA GLN A 524 -10.94 -21.46 -19.60
C GLN A 524 -12.40 -21.02 -19.76
N PHE A 525 -12.66 -19.71 -19.76
CA PHE A 525 -14.00 -19.17 -19.97
C PHE A 525 -14.55 -19.55 -21.35
N SER A 526 -13.70 -19.49 -22.38
CA SER A 526 -14.04 -19.85 -23.78
C SER A 526 -14.40 -21.33 -23.95
N LYS A 527 -13.79 -22.23 -23.16
CA LYS A 527 -14.13 -23.67 -23.18
C LYS A 527 -15.58 -23.92 -22.78
N THR A 528 -16.07 -23.20 -21.77
CA THR A 528 -17.44 -23.37 -21.24
C THR A 528 -18.47 -22.51 -21.97
N ASN A 529 -18.07 -21.38 -22.57
CA ASN A 529 -18.96 -20.41 -23.21
C ASN A 529 -18.54 -20.17 -24.67
N ARG A 530 -18.99 -21.04 -25.59
CA ARG A 530 -18.66 -20.95 -27.03
C ARG A 530 -19.36 -19.81 -27.76
N VAL A 531 -20.52 -19.37 -27.26
CA VAL A 531 -21.23 -18.18 -27.75
C VAL A 531 -21.10 -17.09 -26.70
N MET A 532 -20.49 -15.98 -27.08
CA MET A 532 -20.16 -14.89 -26.17
C MET A 532 -20.90 -13.61 -26.56
N PRO A 533 -21.30 -12.76 -25.60
CA PRO A 533 -21.81 -11.42 -25.89
C PRO A 533 -20.78 -10.57 -26.67
N PRO A 534 -21.23 -9.57 -27.46
CA PRO A 534 -20.33 -8.75 -28.28
C PRO A 534 -19.23 -8.03 -27.48
N SER A 535 -19.52 -7.58 -26.27
CA SER A 535 -18.53 -6.95 -25.39
C SER A 535 -17.42 -7.91 -24.96
N THR A 536 -17.80 -9.13 -24.59
CA THR A 536 -16.85 -10.20 -24.25
C THR A 536 -16.03 -10.61 -25.47
N GLN A 537 -16.64 -10.74 -26.65
CA GLN A 537 -15.92 -11.02 -27.88
C GLN A 537 -14.87 -9.95 -28.19
N ARG A 538 -15.25 -8.67 -28.12
CA ARG A 538 -14.32 -7.55 -28.32
C ARG A 538 -13.14 -7.60 -27.33
N TRP A 539 -13.43 -7.90 -26.06
CA TRP A 539 -12.39 -8.08 -25.04
C TRP A 539 -11.45 -9.24 -25.38
N THR A 540 -11.98 -10.42 -25.69
CA THR A 540 -11.16 -11.58 -26.05
C THR A 540 -10.33 -11.38 -27.31
N GLY A 541 -10.85 -10.61 -28.28
CA GLY A 541 -10.09 -10.23 -29.48
C GLY A 541 -8.90 -9.34 -29.11
N ALA A 542 -9.15 -8.27 -28.34
CA ALA A 542 -8.11 -7.36 -27.90
C ALA A 542 -7.03 -8.05 -27.05
N GLU A 543 -7.42 -8.94 -26.14
CA GLU A 543 -6.50 -9.73 -25.32
C GLU A 543 -5.60 -10.63 -26.19
N ARG A 544 -6.17 -11.36 -27.14
CA ARG A 544 -5.40 -12.22 -28.06
C ARG A 544 -4.44 -11.42 -28.93
N ASP A 545 -4.88 -10.26 -29.42
CA ASP A 545 -4.02 -9.41 -30.24
C ASP A 545 -2.88 -8.79 -29.41
N ALA A 546 -3.14 -8.43 -28.15
CA ALA A 546 -2.09 -8.05 -27.20
C ALA A 546 -1.09 -9.20 -26.96
N GLN A 547 -1.57 -10.43 -26.73
CA GLN A 547 -0.69 -11.58 -26.51
C GLN A 547 0.18 -11.89 -27.73
N LYS A 548 -0.36 -11.75 -28.95
CA LYS A 548 0.41 -11.88 -30.19
C LYS A 548 1.51 -10.82 -30.28
N ALA A 549 1.19 -9.56 -29.96
CA ALA A 549 2.15 -8.46 -29.99
C ALA A 549 3.27 -8.65 -28.95
N ILE A 550 2.91 -9.08 -27.73
CA ILE A 550 3.86 -9.41 -26.66
C ILE A 550 4.79 -10.54 -27.10
N THR A 551 4.22 -11.66 -27.58
CA THR A 551 5.00 -12.82 -28.04
C THR A 551 5.96 -12.43 -29.16
N ALA A 552 5.51 -11.65 -30.14
CA ALA A 552 6.36 -11.15 -31.22
C ALA A 552 7.50 -10.27 -30.69
N THR A 553 7.20 -9.36 -29.76
CA THR A 553 8.18 -8.46 -29.14
C THR A 553 9.24 -9.23 -28.35
N LEU A 554 8.83 -10.16 -27.51
CA LEU A 554 9.75 -11.02 -26.74
C LEU A 554 10.60 -11.89 -27.67
N THR A 555 10.02 -12.42 -28.74
CA THR A 555 10.76 -13.20 -29.75
C THR A 555 11.84 -12.36 -30.42
N LEU A 556 11.54 -11.09 -30.72
CA LEU A 556 12.52 -10.15 -31.30
C LEU A 556 13.63 -9.82 -30.29
N LEU A 557 13.30 -9.62 -29.01
CA LEU A 557 14.26 -9.30 -27.95
C LEU A 557 15.07 -10.51 -27.48
N ASP A 558 14.65 -11.72 -27.82
CA ASP A 558 15.35 -12.94 -27.42
C ASP A 558 16.77 -13.02 -28.02
N LYS A 559 17.74 -13.37 -27.18
CA LYS A 559 19.16 -13.41 -27.54
C LYS A 559 19.49 -14.45 -28.61
N GLN A 560 18.73 -15.54 -28.68
CA GLN A 560 19.01 -16.67 -29.57
C GLN A 560 18.23 -16.55 -30.89
N VAL A 561 16.97 -16.10 -30.83
CA VAL A 561 16.05 -16.10 -31.97
C VAL A 561 16.00 -14.75 -32.68
N GLY A 562 15.81 -13.66 -31.94
CA GLY A 562 15.51 -12.34 -32.51
C GLY A 562 16.70 -11.39 -32.61
N HIS A 563 17.72 -11.56 -31.76
CA HIS A 563 18.84 -10.63 -31.65
C HIS A 563 19.61 -10.41 -32.95
N GLN A 564 19.80 -11.47 -33.77
CA GLN A 564 20.44 -11.34 -35.08
C GLN A 564 19.59 -10.51 -36.06
N PHE A 565 18.28 -10.72 -36.04
CA PHE A 565 17.34 -9.95 -36.85
C PHE A 565 17.32 -8.48 -36.42
N LEU A 566 17.21 -8.19 -35.12
CA LEU A 566 17.27 -6.84 -34.58
C LEU A 566 18.61 -6.17 -34.91
N ARG A 567 19.74 -6.84 -34.71
CA ARG A 567 21.06 -6.29 -35.09
C ARG A 567 21.15 -5.98 -36.58
N LYS A 568 20.66 -6.86 -37.45
CA LYS A 568 20.67 -6.64 -38.91
C LYS A 568 19.76 -5.46 -39.28
N TRP A 569 18.62 -5.32 -38.62
CA TRP A 569 17.66 -4.26 -38.85
C TRP A 569 18.14 -2.89 -38.31
N VAL A 570 18.76 -2.84 -37.13
CA VAL A 570 19.37 -1.64 -36.54
C VAL A 570 20.64 -1.22 -37.28
N LYS A 571 21.48 -2.16 -37.74
CA LYS A 571 22.72 -1.84 -38.46
C LYS A 571 22.51 -1.01 -39.73
N ARG A 572 21.29 -0.98 -40.29
CA ARG A 572 20.95 -0.26 -41.53
C ARG A 572 20.44 1.19 -41.32
N GLY A 573 20.45 1.73 -40.10
CA GLY A 573 20.12 3.16 -39.87
C GLY A 573 19.94 3.54 -38.41
N TYR A 574 19.64 4.81 -38.12
CA TYR A 574 19.37 5.27 -36.76
C TYR A 574 18.10 4.64 -36.19
N PHE A 575 18.13 4.26 -34.91
CA PHE A 575 16.96 3.74 -34.18
C PHE A 575 16.27 4.90 -33.46
N THR A 576 15.39 5.61 -34.16
CA THR A 576 14.65 6.78 -33.67
C THR A 576 13.17 6.64 -34.02
N PRO A 577 12.24 7.27 -33.27
CA PRO A 577 10.81 7.23 -33.59
C PRO A 577 10.52 7.61 -35.05
N ASN A 578 11.12 8.71 -35.53
CA ASN A 578 10.93 9.21 -36.89
C ASN A 578 11.42 8.21 -37.96
N SER A 579 12.58 7.57 -37.74
CA SER A 579 13.10 6.59 -38.70
C SER A 579 12.27 5.30 -38.76
N LEU A 580 11.67 4.90 -37.63
CA LEU A 580 10.76 3.75 -37.58
C LEU A 580 9.44 4.03 -38.28
N LEU A 581 8.84 5.20 -38.02
CA LEU A 581 7.59 5.62 -38.65
C LEU A 581 7.76 5.85 -40.14
N PHE A 582 8.89 6.38 -40.58
CA PHE A 582 9.21 6.50 -42.00
C PHE A 582 9.31 5.13 -42.69
N LYS A 583 10.03 4.16 -42.10
CA LYS A 583 10.09 2.78 -42.63
C LYS A 583 8.70 2.14 -42.69
N PHE A 584 7.88 2.37 -41.68
CA PHE A 584 6.52 1.86 -41.64
C PHE A 584 5.63 2.52 -42.69
N ALA A 585 5.73 3.84 -42.88
CA ALA A 585 5.04 4.57 -43.95
C ALA A 585 5.42 4.06 -45.34
N ARG A 586 6.71 3.72 -45.56
CA ARG A 586 7.16 3.05 -46.79
C ARG A 586 6.49 1.70 -47.00
N ARG A 587 6.43 0.86 -45.99
CA ARG A 587 5.72 -0.44 -46.06
C ARG A 587 4.23 -0.27 -46.36
N LEU A 588 3.57 0.70 -45.73
CA LEU A 588 2.16 1.01 -45.99
C LEU A 588 1.93 1.51 -47.43
N ALA A 589 2.89 2.23 -48.00
CA ALA A 589 2.91 2.62 -49.40
C ALA A 589 3.30 1.47 -50.36
N GLY A 590 3.52 0.24 -49.85
CA GLY A 590 3.92 -0.92 -50.66
C GLY A 590 5.39 -0.91 -51.10
N LEU A 591 6.24 -0.09 -50.46
CA LEU A 591 7.65 0.08 -50.78
C LEU A 591 8.56 -0.68 -49.80
N GLU A 592 9.75 -1.05 -50.25
CA GLU A 592 10.81 -1.55 -49.36
C GLU A 592 11.25 -0.47 -48.35
N GLU A 593 11.67 -0.90 -47.15
CA GLU A 593 12.09 -0.01 -46.07
C GLU A 593 13.28 0.90 -46.43
N PHE A 594 14.12 0.42 -47.35
CA PHE A 594 15.30 1.10 -47.84
C PHE A 594 15.27 1.12 -49.35
N GLU A 595 15.78 2.20 -49.94
CA GLU A 595 16.04 2.24 -51.37
C GLU A 595 17.40 1.59 -51.65
N PRO A 596 17.49 0.71 -52.65
CA PRO A 596 18.76 0.24 -53.18
C PRO A 596 19.68 1.43 -53.55
N SER A 597 20.99 1.29 -53.33
CA SER A 597 21.97 2.36 -53.58
C SER A 597 22.05 2.83 -55.04
N ASP A 598 21.49 2.04 -55.96
CA ASP A 598 21.40 2.22 -57.40
C ASP A 598 20.04 2.79 -57.86
N THR A 599 19.14 3.15 -56.93
CA THR A 599 17.85 3.76 -57.26
C THR A 599 18.04 5.13 -57.89
N SER A 600 17.42 5.36 -59.06
CA SER A 600 17.52 6.66 -59.73
C SER A 600 16.82 7.77 -58.95
N GLU A 601 17.32 9.00 -59.06
CA GLU A 601 16.79 10.16 -58.34
C GLU A 601 15.31 10.43 -58.69
N ALA A 602 14.90 10.13 -59.92
CA ALA A 602 13.51 10.25 -60.35
C ALA A 602 12.58 9.26 -59.62
N VAL A 603 13.03 8.01 -59.43
CA VAL A 603 12.29 6.97 -58.71
C VAL A 603 12.24 7.28 -57.21
N SER A 604 13.35 7.75 -56.62
CA SER A 604 13.41 8.16 -55.21
C SER A 604 12.44 9.32 -54.91
N ARG A 605 12.37 10.32 -55.81
CA ARG A 605 11.40 11.43 -55.69
C ARG A 605 9.95 10.96 -55.83
N ALA A 606 9.68 10.00 -56.71
CA ALA A 606 8.34 9.42 -56.86
C ALA A 606 7.92 8.63 -55.61
N ASN A 607 8.81 7.79 -55.08
CA ASN A 607 8.61 7.06 -53.82
C ASN A 607 8.38 8.01 -52.64
N THR A 608 9.17 9.07 -52.55
CA THR A 608 9.01 10.09 -51.50
C THR A 608 7.61 10.73 -51.56
N ARG A 609 7.10 11.06 -52.75
CA ARG A 609 5.74 11.61 -52.92
C ARG A 609 4.64 10.65 -52.49
N LEU A 610 4.83 9.34 -52.64
CA LEU A 610 3.87 8.31 -52.18
C LEU A 610 3.86 8.18 -50.66
N VAL A 611 5.01 8.35 -50.03
CA VAL A 611 5.22 8.13 -48.58
C VAL A 611 4.85 9.37 -47.77
N GLN A 612 5.07 10.56 -48.33
CA GLN A 612 4.92 11.85 -47.64
C GLN A 612 3.53 12.11 -47.04
N PRO A 613 2.39 11.73 -47.67
CA PRO A 613 1.08 11.84 -47.04
C PRO A 613 0.95 10.97 -45.78
N ILE A 614 1.51 9.76 -45.80
CA ILE A 614 1.44 8.80 -44.68
C ILE A 614 2.35 9.27 -43.53
N VAL A 615 3.55 9.76 -43.85
CA VAL A 615 4.48 10.32 -42.85
C VAL A 615 3.86 11.52 -42.14
N ARG A 616 3.12 12.39 -42.84
CA ARG A 616 2.42 13.52 -42.20
C ARG A 616 1.41 13.09 -41.15
N TYR A 617 0.75 11.94 -41.32
CA TYR A 617 -0.13 11.39 -40.27
C TYR A 617 0.66 10.96 -39.04
N PHE A 618 1.83 10.34 -39.23
CA PHE A 618 2.70 9.94 -38.13
C PHE A 618 3.37 11.12 -37.44
N ASP A 619 3.76 12.15 -38.18
CA ASP A 619 4.30 13.40 -37.62
C ASP A 619 3.21 14.13 -36.81
N ALA A 620 1.96 14.13 -37.28
CA ALA A 620 0.83 14.64 -36.48
C ALA A 620 0.65 13.82 -35.20
N LEU A 621 0.66 12.49 -35.29
CA LEU A 621 0.58 11.59 -34.12
C LEU A 621 1.71 11.79 -33.10
N LEU A 622 2.93 12.09 -33.55
CA LEU A 622 4.08 12.31 -32.68
C LEU A 622 4.06 13.67 -31.98
N ASN A 623 3.38 14.65 -32.57
CA ASN A 623 3.25 16.01 -32.04
C ASN A 623 1.93 16.23 -31.30
N GLU A 624 1.02 15.27 -31.30
CA GLU A 624 -0.26 15.33 -30.61
C GLU A 624 -0.14 14.66 -29.24
N ASP A 625 -0.47 15.39 -28.17
CA ASP A 625 -0.44 14.86 -26.80
C ASP A 625 -1.48 13.74 -26.56
N ASP A 626 -2.50 13.64 -27.42
CA ASP A 626 -3.51 12.58 -27.42
C ASP A 626 -3.69 11.94 -28.83
N PRO A 627 -3.09 10.77 -29.09
CA PRO A 627 -3.06 10.14 -30.41
C PRO A 627 -4.44 9.67 -30.92
N PHE A 628 -5.50 9.73 -30.11
CA PHE A 628 -6.85 9.33 -30.49
C PHE A 628 -7.72 10.46 -31.05
N ARG A 629 -7.24 11.71 -31.06
CA ARG A 629 -7.95 12.83 -31.70
C ARG A 629 -7.94 12.77 -33.24
N LEU A 630 -7.09 11.92 -33.82
CA LEU A 630 -6.87 11.80 -35.27
C LEU A 630 -7.66 10.63 -35.92
N LEU A 631 -8.45 9.89 -35.14
CA LEU A 631 -9.38 8.82 -35.57
C LEU A 631 -10.83 9.26 -35.39
#